data_AF-A0A2M7ZZY6-F1
#
_entry.id   AF-A0A2M7ZZY6-F1
#
_cell.length_a   1.000
_cell.length_b   1.000
_cell.length_c   1.000
_cell.angle_alpha   90.00
_cell.angle_beta   90.00
_cell.angle_gamma   90.00
#
_symmetry.space_group_name_H-M   'P 1'
#
loop_
_entity.id
_entity.type
_entity.pdbx_description
1 polymer ?
#
loop_
_entity_poly.entity_id
_entity_poly.type
_entity_poly.pdbx_seq_one_letter_code
_entity_poly.pdbx_strand_id
1 'polypeptide(L)'
;MFKYGSMLTYILSTALSLIVINQFEIQTNPSLVALISFLLCFLFFNLTNFNRFKIAHSVLFKSPIDFISINTITAIIWIGTFWGLKYISPGIFVSIFMGVIPLASIFITTNKAKFQYKEIILMLTLIFLTLGLASYESLKLVDFSKTVFYGLSLAVISGFFSAVYINYSQKLQMKFNFITLDFLCIRFYFVIATCFCFLFISGDHITTESILNKWYDFIFVSILTTIIPLYSLQKAILTLGGMQVSCLITFTPLVAYLLQILTGFQFNIIIFGIILIMSLLLIQYYRNIFYQKTRLG
;
A
#
# COMPACT_ATOMS: atom_id res chain seq x y z
N MET A 1 -15.75 17.64 -10.01
CA MET A 1 -14.35 18.12 -10.21
C MET A 1 -13.49 17.51 -9.09
N PHE A 2 -12.67 16.47 -9.17
CA PHE A 2 -12.32 15.43 -10.15
C PHE A 2 -12.61 14.09 -9.45
N LYS A 3 -13.52 13.25 -9.96
CA LYS A 3 -13.87 11.95 -9.33
C LYS A 3 -12.63 11.08 -9.07
N TYR A 4 -11.66 11.12 -9.98
CA TYR A 4 -10.40 10.38 -9.92
C TYR A 4 -9.21 11.18 -9.36
N GLY A 5 -9.40 12.45 -8.96
CA GLY A 5 -8.31 13.33 -8.55
C GLY A 5 -7.50 12.75 -7.38
N SER A 6 -8.18 12.25 -6.35
CA SER A 6 -7.51 11.62 -5.19
C SER A 6 -6.76 10.33 -5.55
N MET A 7 -7.23 9.59 -6.56
CA MET A 7 -6.51 8.40 -7.01
C MET A 7 -5.24 8.77 -7.78
N LEU A 8 -5.31 9.81 -8.62
CA LEU A 8 -4.14 10.34 -9.33
C LEU A 8 -3.10 10.90 -8.35
N THR A 9 -3.55 11.67 -7.34
CA THR A 9 -2.65 12.14 -6.28
C THR A 9 -1.99 10.98 -5.56
N TYR A 10 -2.75 9.92 -5.20
CA TYR A 10 -2.20 8.72 -4.57
C TYR A 10 -1.15 8.03 -5.44
N ILE A 11 -1.45 7.78 -6.72
CA ILE A 11 -0.53 7.12 -7.65
C ILE A 11 0.77 7.90 -7.76
N LEU A 12 0.69 9.22 -8.00
CA LEU A 12 1.87 10.08 -8.13
C LEU A 12 2.66 10.18 -6.83
N SER A 13 2.01 10.43 -5.69
CA SER A 13 2.70 10.58 -4.41
C SER A 13 3.33 9.27 -3.94
N THR A 14 2.66 8.13 -4.17
CA THR A 14 3.21 6.81 -3.84
C THR A 14 4.39 6.48 -4.76
N ALA A 15 4.29 6.75 -6.06
CA ALA A 15 5.40 6.54 -6.99
C ALA A 15 6.63 7.39 -6.62
N LEU A 16 6.43 8.67 -6.29
CA LEU A 16 7.48 9.56 -5.78
C LEU A 16 8.05 9.06 -4.44
N SER A 17 7.19 8.59 -3.53
CA SER A 17 7.63 8.08 -2.23
C SER A 17 8.59 6.91 -2.35
N LEU A 18 8.43 6.05 -3.34
CA LEU A 18 9.33 4.90 -3.56
C LEU A 18 10.74 5.35 -3.92
N ILE A 19 10.88 6.46 -4.65
CA ILE A 19 12.16 7.05 -5.01
C ILE A 19 12.80 7.70 -3.78
N VAL A 20 12.02 8.48 -3.01
CA VAL A 20 12.50 9.17 -1.81
C VAL A 20 12.92 8.18 -0.72
N ILE A 21 12.10 7.15 -0.45
CA ILE A 21 12.39 6.10 0.54
C ILE A 21 13.68 5.37 0.17
N ASN A 22 13.87 5.00 -1.10
CA ASN A 22 15.08 4.31 -1.54
C ASN A 22 16.36 5.12 -1.24
N GLN A 23 16.31 6.46 -1.37
CA GLN A 23 17.44 7.33 -1.04
C GLN A 23 17.64 7.50 0.48
N PHE A 24 16.55 7.57 1.25
CA PHE A 24 16.59 7.82 2.70
C PHE A 24 16.92 6.57 3.54
N GLU A 25 16.40 5.40 3.17
CA GLU A 25 16.61 4.14 3.91
C GLU A 25 18.06 3.65 3.87
N ILE A 26 18.85 4.08 2.88
CA ILE A 26 20.28 3.77 2.82
C ILE A 26 21.04 4.41 3.99
N GLN A 27 20.53 5.51 4.55
CA GLN A 27 21.27 6.35 5.51
C GLN A 27 20.73 6.28 6.95
N THR A 28 19.55 5.68 7.17
CA THR A 28 18.85 5.72 8.45
C THR A 28 18.14 4.39 8.73
N ASN A 29 18.01 4.03 10.01
CA ASN A 29 17.27 2.83 10.41
C ASN A 29 15.81 2.87 9.90
N PRO A 30 15.36 1.90 9.07
CA PRO A 30 14.01 1.91 8.49
C PRO A 30 12.89 1.87 9.55
N SER A 31 13.11 1.17 10.67
CA SER A 31 12.13 1.08 11.75
C SER A 31 11.93 2.43 12.45
N LEU A 32 12.99 3.23 12.58
CA LEU A 32 12.91 4.58 13.14
C LEU A 32 12.15 5.52 12.21
N VAL A 33 12.48 5.49 10.91
CA VAL A 33 11.79 6.30 9.88
C VAL A 33 10.31 5.97 9.90
N ALA A 34 9.96 4.68 9.87
CA ALA A 34 8.57 4.22 9.95
C ALA A 34 7.86 4.68 11.22
N LEU A 35 8.49 4.51 12.38
CA LEU A 35 7.91 4.92 13.67
C LEU A 35 7.60 6.41 13.69
N ILE A 36 8.57 7.26 13.33
CA ILE A 36 8.39 8.71 13.32
C ILE A 36 7.34 9.10 12.28
N SER A 37 7.36 8.48 11.09
CA SER A 37 6.37 8.78 10.06
C SER A 37 4.94 8.41 10.45
N PHE A 38 4.72 7.27 11.11
CA PHE A 38 3.38 6.94 11.60
C PHE A 38 2.96 7.78 12.80
N LEU A 39 3.88 8.16 13.68
CA LEU A 39 3.59 9.08 14.78
C LEU A 39 3.17 10.46 14.25
N LEU A 40 3.94 11.03 13.32
CA LEU A 40 3.61 12.31 12.69
C LEU A 40 2.29 12.23 11.92
N CYS A 41 2.07 11.14 11.18
CA CYS A 41 0.83 10.89 10.47
C CYS A 41 -0.38 10.79 11.43
N PHE A 42 -0.22 10.05 12.54
CA PHE A 42 -1.24 9.92 13.57
C PHE A 42 -1.56 11.26 14.22
N LEU A 43 -0.54 12.03 14.61
CA LEU A 43 -0.71 13.37 15.17
C LEU A 43 -1.38 14.32 14.18
N PHE A 44 -0.90 14.35 12.93
CA PHE A 44 -1.45 15.21 11.88
C PHE A 44 -2.94 14.98 11.67
N PHE A 45 -3.38 13.72 11.51
CA PHE A 45 -4.80 13.44 11.29
C PHE A 45 -5.66 13.68 12.52
N ASN A 46 -5.17 13.39 13.73
CA ASN A 46 -5.90 13.68 14.96
C ASN A 46 -6.04 15.19 15.22
N LEU A 47 -4.98 15.96 15.01
CA LEU A 47 -5.01 17.43 15.13
C LEU A 47 -5.93 18.05 14.08
N THR A 48 -5.83 17.61 12.82
CA THR A 48 -6.69 18.11 11.74
C THR A 48 -8.17 17.75 11.96
N ASN A 49 -8.45 16.62 12.61
CA ASN A 49 -9.80 16.15 12.88
C ASN A 49 -10.28 16.40 14.31
N PHE A 50 -9.69 17.37 15.02
CA PHE A 50 -9.97 17.62 16.44
C PHE A 50 -11.46 17.83 16.74
N ASN A 51 -12.17 18.58 15.89
CA ASN A 51 -13.60 18.88 16.05
C ASN A 51 -14.51 17.64 15.94
N ARG A 52 -14.02 16.56 15.32
CA ARG A 52 -14.74 15.29 15.14
C ARG A 52 -14.09 14.14 15.93
N PHE A 53 -13.16 14.44 16.83
CA PHE A 53 -12.40 13.43 17.58
C PHE A 53 -13.30 12.40 18.25
N LYS A 54 -14.37 12.83 18.93
CA LYS A 54 -15.35 11.94 19.59
C LYS A 54 -16.08 11.04 18.60
N ILE A 55 -16.40 11.54 17.40
CA ILE A 55 -17.08 10.77 16.35
C ILE A 55 -16.12 9.71 15.82
N ALA A 56 -14.91 10.12 15.45
CA ALA A 56 -13.87 9.23 14.92
C ALA A 56 -13.55 8.09 15.90
N HIS A 57 -13.35 8.41 17.18
CA HIS A 57 -13.00 7.44 18.22
C HIS A 57 -14.19 6.67 18.79
N SER A 58 -15.42 6.96 18.36
CA SER A 58 -16.59 6.23 18.85
C SER A 58 -16.55 4.73 18.50
N VAL A 59 -15.82 4.33 17.45
CA VAL A 59 -15.66 2.92 17.05
C VAL A 59 -14.96 2.10 18.13
N LEU A 60 -14.03 2.68 18.90
CA LEU A 60 -13.35 2.00 20.00
C LEU A 60 -14.33 1.37 20.99
N PHE A 61 -15.43 2.07 21.26
CA PHE A 61 -16.45 1.64 22.23
C PHE A 61 -17.64 0.96 21.56
N LYS A 62 -18.08 1.46 20.40
CA LYS A 62 -19.28 0.95 19.71
C LYS A 62 -19.01 -0.34 18.93
N SER A 63 -17.78 -0.56 18.47
CA SER A 63 -17.41 -1.75 17.72
C SER A 63 -15.92 -2.06 17.88
N PRO A 64 -15.51 -2.55 19.07
CA PRO A 64 -14.10 -2.85 19.35
C PRO A 64 -13.51 -3.89 18.39
N ILE A 65 -14.34 -4.83 17.91
CA ILE A 65 -13.92 -5.83 16.91
C ILE A 65 -13.52 -5.14 15.59
N ASP A 66 -14.30 -4.16 15.12
CA ASP A 66 -13.99 -3.43 13.89
C ASP A 66 -12.69 -2.62 14.05
N PHE A 67 -12.51 -1.98 15.22
CA PHE A 67 -11.31 -1.23 15.57
C PHE A 67 -10.05 -2.12 15.64
N ILE A 68 -10.12 -3.25 16.33
CA ILE A 68 -9.01 -4.21 16.44
C ILE A 68 -8.69 -4.78 15.07
N SER A 69 -9.70 -5.15 14.29
CA SER A 69 -9.53 -5.73 12.96
C SER A 69 -8.79 -4.79 12.02
N ILE A 70 -9.21 -3.51 11.95
CA ILE A 70 -8.57 -2.57 11.01
C ILE A 70 -7.12 -2.24 11.42
N ASN A 71 -6.85 -2.11 12.72
CA ASN A 71 -5.49 -1.87 13.21
C ASN A 71 -4.60 -3.10 12.99
N THR A 72 -5.12 -4.30 13.19
CA THR A 72 -4.39 -5.56 12.93
C THR A 72 -4.08 -5.73 11.45
N ILE A 73 -5.07 -5.54 10.57
CA ILE A 73 -4.87 -5.57 9.12
C ILE A 73 -3.79 -4.55 8.71
N THR A 74 -3.87 -3.33 9.24
CA THR A 74 -2.90 -2.28 8.93
C THR A 74 -1.50 -2.66 9.41
N ALA A 75 -1.37 -3.22 10.62
CA ALA A 75 -0.10 -3.73 11.13
C ALA A 75 0.48 -4.84 10.26
N ILE A 76 -0.33 -5.84 9.87
CA ILE A 76 0.12 -6.93 8.99
C ILE A 76 0.66 -6.39 7.67
N ILE A 77 -0.04 -5.44 7.04
CA ILE A 77 0.40 -4.83 5.79
C ILE A 77 1.78 -4.21 5.95
N TRP A 78 1.96 -3.35 6.96
CA TRP A 78 3.21 -2.61 7.15
C TRP A 78 4.36 -3.48 7.63
N ILE A 79 4.11 -4.43 8.52
CA ILE A 79 5.11 -5.42 8.94
C ILE A 79 5.61 -6.21 7.73
N GLY A 80 4.69 -6.72 6.90
CA GLY A 80 5.07 -7.44 5.68
C GLY A 80 5.78 -6.54 4.66
N THR A 81 5.43 -5.25 4.59
CA THR A 81 6.18 -4.28 3.78
C THR A 81 7.60 -4.08 4.29
N PHE A 82 7.79 -3.74 5.57
CA PHE A 82 9.12 -3.46 6.11
C PHE A 82 10.03 -4.68 6.07
N TRP A 83 9.52 -5.87 6.39
CA TRP A 83 10.33 -7.08 6.28
C TRP A 83 10.49 -7.58 4.86
N GLY A 84 9.48 -7.45 4.00
CA GLY A 84 9.59 -7.82 2.60
C GLY A 84 10.70 -7.05 1.91
N LEU A 85 10.78 -5.73 2.16
CA LEU A 85 11.81 -4.85 1.62
C LEU A 85 13.24 -5.15 2.14
N LYS A 86 13.40 -5.92 3.22
CA LYS A 86 14.73 -6.40 3.65
C LYS A 86 15.28 -7.53 2.76
N TYR A 87 14.39 -8.25 2.07
CA TYR A 87 14.76 -9.49 1.36
C TYR A 87 14.72 -9.35 -0.16
N ILE A 88 13.92 -8.42 -0.68
CA ILE A 88 13.76 -8.19 -2.12
C ILE A 88 13.78 -6.69 -2.42
N SER A 89 14.13 -6.33 -3.66
CA SER A 89 14.18 -4.93 -4.07
C SER A 89 12.78 -4.28 -3.97
N PRO A 90 12.70 -2.95 -3.73
CA PRO A 90 11.43 -2.24 -3.69
C PRO A 90 10.59 -2.40 -4.97
N GLY A 91 11.23 -2.44 -6.13
CA GLY A 91 10.55 -2.63 -7.42
C GLY A 91 9.83 -3.98 -7.50
N ILE A 92 10.50 -5.06 -7.08
CA ILE A 92 9.91 -6.41 -7.03
C ILE A 92 8.78 -6.44 -6.01
N PHE A 93 9.02 -5.94 -4.80
CA PHE A 93 8.01 -5.94 -3.74
C PHE A 93 6.74 -5.21 -4.18
N VAL A 94 6.87 -3.98 -4.67
CA VAL A 94 5.75 -3.14 -5.08
C VAL A 94 4.97 -3.75 -6.24
N SER A 95 5.65 -4.34 -7.21
CA SER A 95 4.99 -4.96 -8.37
C SER A 95 4.09 -6.12 -7.95
N ILE A 96 4.58 -6.99 -7.05
CA ILE A 96 3.82 -8.12 -6.52
C ILE A 96 2.71 -7.62 -5.58
N PHE A 97 3.07 -6.78 -4.61
CA PHE A 97 2.14 -6.19 -3.64
C PHE A 97 0.94 -5.54 -4.33
N MET A 98 1.19 -4.68 -5.33
CA MET A 98 0.14 -3.97 -6.04
C MET A 98 -0.58 -4.83 -7.08
N GLY A 99 0.09 -5.84 -7.65
CA GLY A 99 -0.53 -6.80 -8.56
C GLY A 99 -1.52 -7.74 -7.85
N VAL A 100 -1.24 -8.13 -6.61
CA VAL A 100 -2.10 -9.02 -5.81
C VAL A 100 -3.39 -8.31 -5.35
N ILE A 101 -3.34 -7.01 -5.06
CA ILE A 101 -4.49 -6.23 -4.55
C ILE A 101 -5.78 -6.40 -5.37
N PRO A 102 -5.83 -6.13 -6.68
CA PRO A 102 -7.06 -6.28 -7.47
C PRO A 102 -7.57 -7.72 -7.50
N LEU A 103 -6.66 -8.69 -7.54
CA LEU A 103 -7.01 -10.12 -7.59
C LEU A 103 -7.64 -10.58 -6.28
N ALA A 104 -7.03 -10.23 -5.16
CA ALA A 104 -7.59 -10.47 -3.84
C ALA A 104 -8.92 -9.72 -3.66
N SER A 105 -9.04 -8.49 -4.17
CA SER A 105 -10.30 -7.74 -4.14
C SER A 105 -11.41 -8.41 -4.95
N ILE A 106 -11.12 -8.99 -6.11
CA ILE A 106 -12.08 -9.81 -6.87
C ILE A 106 -12.54 -10.97 -6.00
N PHE A 107 -11.60 -11.72 -5.42
CA PHE A 107 -11.91 -12.89 -4.57
C PHE A 107 -12.77 -12.53 -3.35
N ILE A 108 -12.50 -11.38 -2.72
CA ILE A 108 -13.24 -10.92 -1.54
C ILE A 108 -14.66 -10.43 -1.89
N THR A 109 -14.85 -9.86 -3.08
CA THR A 109 -16.09 -9.17 -3.46
C THR A 109 -17.01 -9.97 -4.38
N THR A 110 -16.48 -10.96 -5.10
CA THR A 110 -17.29 -11.85 -5.95
C THR A 110 -17.84 -13.02 -5.13
N ASN A 111 -19.08 -13.43 -5.43
CA ASN A 111 -19.64 -14.64 -4.85
C ASN A 111 -18.82 -15.84 -5.35
N LYS A 112 -18.36 -16.71 -4.44
CA LYS A 112 -17.46 -17.84 -4.72
C LYS A 112 -17.89 -18.72 -5.91
N ALA A 113 -19.18 -18.77 -6.21
CA ALA A 113 -19.76 -19.55 -7.30
C ALA A 113 -19.54 -18.98 -8.72
N LYS A 114 -18.98 -17.77 -8.89
CA LYS A 114 -18.78 -17.12 -10.19
C LYS A 114 -17.31 -16.94 -10.60
N PHE A 115 -16.38 -17.49 -9.83
CA PHE A 115 -14.94 -17.37 -10.11
C PHE A 115 -14.61 -18.13 -11.40
N GLN A 116 -14.32 -17.42 -12.49
CA GLN A 116 -14.06 -18.04 -13.79
C GLN A 116 -12.58 -18.40 -13.94
N TYR A 117 -12.28 -19.49 -14.66
CA TYR A 117 -10.90 -19.91 -14.97
C TYR A 117 -10.03 -18.79 -15.56
N LYS A 118 -10.65 -17.84 -16.29
CA LYS A 118 -9.97 -16.65 -16.84
C LYS A 118 -9.34 -15.76 -15.76
N GLU A 119 -9.93 -15.71 -14.56
CA GLU A 119 -9.42 -14.95 -13.42
C GLU A 119 -8.16 -15.59 -12.86
N ILE A 120 -8.16 -16.91 -12.69
CA ILE A 120 -7.00 -17.69 -12.23
C ILE A 120 -5.86 -17.56 -13.24
N ILE A 121 -6.16 -17.67 -14.54
CA ILE A 121 -5.16 -17.49 -15.60
C ILE A 121 -4.58 -16.08 -15.52
N LEU A 122 -5.40 -15.03 -15.41
CA LEU A 122 -4.89 -13.67 -15.24
C LEU A 122 -4.01 -13.55 -13.98
N MET A 123 -4.42 -14.11 -12.83
CA MET A 123 -3.60 -14.13 -11.61
C MET A 123 -2.24 -14.76 -11.84
N LEU A 124 -2.21 -15.94 -12.44
CA LEU A 124 -0.98 -16.68 -12.71
C LEU A 124 -0.10 -15.90 -13.69
N THR A 125 -0.65 -15.39 -14.79
CA THR A 125 0.11 -14.60 -15.77
C THR A 125 0.73 -13.36 -15.13
N LEU A 126 0.02 -12.69 -14.22
CA LEU A 126 0.54 -11.53 -13.49
C LEU A 126 1.64 -11.89 -12.50
N ILE A 127 1.47 -12.99 -11.75
CA ILE A 127 2.50 -13.52 -10.86
C ILE A 127 3.73 -13.93 -11.67
N PHE A 128 3.58 -14.64 -12.79
CA PHE A 128 4.70 -15.07 -13.63
C PHE A 128 5.38 -13.90 -14.34
N LEU A 129 4.63 -12.88 -14.79
CA LEU A 129 5.22 -11.67 -15.38
C LEU A 129 6.02 -10.89 -14.34
N THR A 130 5.48 -10.70 -13.13
CA THR A 130 6.20 -10.01 -12.04
C THR A 130 7.41 -10.81 -11.54
N LEU A 131 7.32 -12.15 -11.49
CA LEU A 131 8.47 -13.03 -11.24
C LEU A 131 9.48 -13.01 -12.39
N GLY A 132 9.04 -12.86 -13.64
CA GLY A 132 9.89 -12.65 -14.81
C GLY A 132 10.68 -11.34 -14.75
N LEU A 133 10.03 -10.26 -14.30
CA LEU A 133 10.67 -8.98 -14.03
C LEU A 133 11.66 -9.07 -12.86
N ALA A 134 11.25 -9.75 -11.78
CA ALA A 134 12.09 -9.98 -10.61
C ALA A 134 13.33 -10.80 -10.95
N SER A 135 13.17 -11.86 -11.74
CA SER A 135 14.27 -12.69 -12.23
C SER A 135 15.19 -11.94 -13.20
N TYR A 136 14.65 -11.05 -14.04
CA TYR A 136 15.48 -10.21 -14.90
C TYR A 136 16.34 -9.20 -14.12
N GLU A 137 15.79 -8.53 -13.10
CA GLU A 137 16.58 -7.67 -12.21
C GLU A 137 17.53 -8.48 -11.32
N SER A 138 17.10 -9.65 -10.86
CA SER A 138 17.88 -10.54 -10.00
C SER A 138 18.86 -11.44 -10.76
N LEU A 139 18.92 -11.43 -12.10
CA LEU A 139 20.05 -12.04 -12.82
C LEU A 139 21.39 -11.36 -12.49
N LYS A 140 21.37 -10.21 -11.79
CA LYS A 140 22.52 -9.58 -11.13
C LYS A 140 22.67 -9.93 -9.64
N LEU A 141 21.63 -10.46 -9.00
CA LEU A 141 21.61 -10.85 -7.58
C LEU A 141 21.62 -12.38 -7.50
N VAL A 142 22.83 -12.89 -7.34
CA VAL A 142 23.20 -14.29 -7.13
C VAL A 142 22.25 -14.99 -6.15
N ASP A 143 21.79 -16.16 -6.57
CA ASP A 143 20.98 -17.17 -5.87
C ASP A 143 19.53 -16.82 -5.51
N PHE A 144 18.61 -17.57 -6.14
CA PHE A 144 17.22 -17.79 -5.74
C PHE A 144 17.18 -18.51 -4.38
N SER A 145 17.58 -17.77 -3.35
CA SER A 145 17.80 -18.25 -2.00
C SER A 145 16.50 -18.20 -1.19
N LYS A 146 16.48 -18.90 -0.05
CA LYS A 146 15.32 -18.90 0.88
C LYS A 146 14.88 -17.48 1.27
N THR A 147 15.79 -16.50 1.28
CA THR A 147 15.52 -15.10 1.59
C THR A 147 14.60 -14.45 0.55
N VAL A 148 14.85 -14.65 -0.75
CA VAL A 148 14.00 -14.14 -1.82
C VAL A 148 12.58 -14.69 -1.68
N PHE A 149 12.44 -15.98 -1.40
CA PHE A 149 11.12 -16.61 -1.16
C PHE A 149 10.36 -15.96 0.00
N TYR A 150 11.04 -15.64 1.11
CA TYR A 150 10.42 -14.91 2.22
C TYR A 150 9.94 -13.52 1.80
N GLY A 151 10.76 -12.76 1.07
CA GLY A 151 10.37 -11.44 0.56
C GLY A 151 9.15 -11.49 -0.36
N LEU A 152 9.12 -12.45 -1.30
CA LEU A 152 7.98 -12.67 -2.20
C LEU A 152 6.71 -13.05 -1.43
N SER A 153 6.84 -13.94 -0.45
CA SER A 153 5.70 -14.39 0.38
C SER A 153 5.10 -13.22 1.17
N LEU A 154 5.94 -12.38 1.77
CA LEU A 154 5.50 -11.19 2.49
C LEU A 154 4.81 -10.18 1.56
N ALA A 155 5.31 -9.99 0.33
CA ALA A 155 4.67 -9.11 -0.64
C ALA A 155 3.26 -9.59 -1.01
N VAL A 156 3.07 -10.90 -1.21
CA VAL A 156 1.76 -11.50 -1.50
C VAL A 156 0.81 -11.35 -0.30
N ILE A 157 1.28 -11.65 0.91
CA ILE A 157 0.48 -11.52 2.14
C ILE A 157 0.05 -10.06 2.34
N SER A 158 0.99 -9.11 2.27
CA SER A 158 0.69 -7.68 2.39
C SER A 158 -0.26 -7.19 1.31
N GLY A 159 -0.12 -7.66 0.06
CA GLY A 159 -1.02 -7.32 -1.05
C GLY A 159 -2.44 -7.84 -0.80
N PHE A 160 -2.57 -9.08 -0.32
CA PHE A 160 -3.85 -9.67 0.03
C PHE A 160 -4.53 -8.90 1.18
N PHE A 161 -3.81 -8.65 2.27
CA PHE A 161 -4.35 -7.87 3.39
C PHE A 161 -4.65 -6.42 3.00
N SER A 162 -3.96 -5.86 2.01
CA SER A 162 -4.29 -4.54 1.46
C SER A 162 -5.61 -4.56 0.69
N ALA A 163 -5.94 -5.63 -0.02
CA ALA A 163 -7.26 -5.80 -0.62
C ALA A 163 -8.36 -5.95 0.45
N VAL A 164 -8.10 -6.73 1.51
CA VAL A 164 -9.00 -6.83 2.67
C VAL A 164 -9.20 -5.45 3.28
N TYR A 165 -8.12 -4.71 3.52
CA TYR A 165 -8.16 -3.34 4.03
C TYR A 165 -9.03 -2.42 3.17
N ILE A 166 -8.79 -2.38 1.85
CA ILE A 166 -9.49 -1.47 0.94
C ILE A 166 -11.00 -1.72 0.97
N ASN A 167 -11.43 -2.97 0.87
CA ASN A 167 -12.86 -3.31 0.87
C ASN A 167 -13.49 -3.17 2.25
N TYR A 168 -12.76 -3.53 3.31
CA TYR A 168 -13.25 -3.46 4.67
C TYR A 168 -13.36 -2.01 5.17
N SER A 169 -12.37 -1.17 4.88
CA SER A 169 -12.38 0.26 5.22
C SER A 169 -13.50 1.02 4.51
N GLN A 170 -13.85 0.65 3.27
CA GLN A 170 -15.02 1.20 2.60
C GLN A 170 -16.30 0.87 3.37
N LYS A 171 -16.51 -0.41 3.74
CA LYS A 171 -17.69 -0.86 4.49
C LYS A 171 -17.80 -0.16 5.84
N LEU A 172 -16.69 -0.05 6.57
CA LEU A 172 -16.67 0.63 7.87
C LEU A 172 -16.98 2.11 7.75
N GLN A 173 -16.43 2.82 6.76
CA GLN A 173 -16.74 4.24 6.56
C GLN A 173 -18.23 4.45 6.26
N MET A 174 -18.84 3.58 5.46
CA MET A 174 -20.28 3.64 5.18
C MET A 174 -21.10 3.31 6.43
N LYS A 175 -20.72 2.27 7.19
CA LYS A 175 -21.40 1.85 8.43
C LYS A 175 -21.45 2.95 9.49
N PHE A 176 -20.36 3.70 9.67
CA PHE A 176 -20.26 4.74 10.69
C PHE A 176 -20.44 6.18 10.15
N ASN A 177 -20.73 6.32 8.86
CA ASN A 177 -20.85 7.60 8.16
C ASN A 177 -19.60 8.50 8.36
N PHE A 178 -18.43 7.89 8.26
CA PHE A 178 -17.14 8.54 8.48
C PHE A 178 -16.67 9.28 7.23
N ILE A 179 -16.13 10.48 7.46
CA ILE A 179 -15.30 11.14 6.45
C ILE A 179 -13.90 10.53 6.45
N THR A 180 -13.12 10.82 5.41
CA THR A 180 -11.73 10.35 5.25
C THR A 180 -10.87 10.58 6.50
N LEU A 181 -10.97 11.76 7.11
CA LEU A 181 -10.19 12.12 8.30
C LEU A 181 -10.58 11.28 9.53
N ASP A 182 -11.89 11.05 9.75
CA ASP A 182 -12.38 10.23 10.87
C ASP A 182 -11.74 8.84 10.85
N PHE A 183 -11.65 8.23 9.66
CA PHE A 183 -11.07 6.89 9.51
C PHE A 183 -9.55 6.86 9.71
N LEU A 184 -8.84 7.90 9.28
CA LEU A 184 -7.37 7.96 9.40
C LEU A 184 -6.92 8.15 10.85
N CYS A 185 -7.71 8.82 11.70
CA CYS A 185 -7.39 8.98 13.11
C CYS A 185 -7.25 7.65 13.87
N ILE A 186 -7.98 6.60 13.45
CA ILE A 186 -8.14 5.37 14.24
C ILE A 186 -7.22 4.20 13.82
N ARG A 187 -6.34 4.38 12.82
CA ARG A 187 -5.74 3.27 12.06
C ARG A 187 -4.31 2.90 12.44
N PHE A 188 -3.60 3.76 13.17
CA PHE A 188 -2.15 3.67 13.32
C PHE A 188 -1.66 3.06 14.63
N TYR A 189 -2.55 2.74 15.58
CA TYR A 189 -2.16 2.32 16.93
C TYR A 189 -1.25 1.08 16.93
N PHE A 190 -1.68 0.01 16.25
CA PHE A 190 -0.92 -1.25 16.27
C PHE A 190 0.35 -1.15 15.44
N VAL A 191 0.34 -0.40 14.34
CA VAL A 191 1.55 -0.16 13.54
C VAL A 191 2.59 0.59 14.37
N ILE A 192 2.19 1.66 15.06
CA ILE A 192 3.09 2.43 15.93
C ILE A 192 3.64 1.53 17.03
N ALA A 193 2.80 0.74 17.70
CA ALA A 193 3.23 -0.21 18.72
C ALA A 193 4.25 -1.23 18.17
N THR A 194 4.00 -1.79 16.98
CA THR A 194 4.91 -2.76 16.36
C THR A 194 6.25 -2.14 15.95
N CYS A 195 6.23 -0.92 15.37
CA CYS A 195 7.45 -0.20 15.02
C CYS A 195 8.28 0.12 16.28
N PHE A 196 7.61 0.53 17.35
CA PHE A 196 8.24 0.75 18.64
C PHE A 196 8.86 -0.56 19.18
N CYS A 197 8.13 -1.66 19.22
CA CYS A 197 8.67 -2.96 19.64
C CYS A 197 9.91 -3.38 18.83
N PHE A 198 9.90 -3.21 17.50
CA PHE A 198 11.06 -3.55 16.68
C PHE A 198 12.27 -2.67 16.96
N LEU A 199 12.05 -1.38 17.20
CA LEU A 199 13.12 -0.46 17.59
C LEU A 199 13.83 -0.98 18.86
N PHE A 200 13.05 -1.36 19.87
CA PHE A 200 13.57 -1.88 21.14
C PHE A 200 14.30 -3.21 20.97
N ILE A 201 13.75 -4.15 20.20
CA ILE A 201 14.35 -5.47 19.97
C ILE A 201 15.66 -5.37 19.19
N SER A 202 15.74 -4.42 18.24
CA SER A 202 16.94 -4.26 17.41
C SER A 202 18.14 -3.74 18.21
N GLY A 203 17.93 -3.23 19.43
CA GLY A 203 19.00 -2.72 20.29
C GLY A 203 19.63 -1.43 19.77
N ASP A 204 19.01 -0.79 18.77
CA ASP A 204 19.52 0.43 18.17
C ASP A 204 19.43 1.59 19.17
N HIS A 205 20.59 2.03 19.67
CA HIS A 205 20.69 3.21 20.52
C HIS A 205 20.48 4.47 19.69
N ILE A 206 19.24 4.91 19.59
CA ILE A 206 18.90 6.17 18.93
C ILE A 206 19.20 7.31 19.90
N THR A 207 20.20 8.10 19.57
CA THR A 207 20.50 9.32 20.32
C THR A 207 19.46 10.38 19.96
N THR A 208 18.97 11.09 20.96
CA THR A 208 18.07 12.25 20.79
C THR A 208 18.66 13.30 19.84
N GLU A 209 19.98 13.45 19.85
CA GLU A 209 20.73 14.35 18.98
C GLU A 209 20.62 13.96 17.49
N SER A 210 20.61 12.66 17.17
CA SER A 210 20.44 12.18 15.79
C SER A 210 19.05 12.53 15.21
N ILE A 211 18.02 12.50 16.05
CA ILE A 211 16.65 12.86 15.66
C ILE A 211 16.54 14.39 15.53
N LEU A 212 17.04 15.13 16.51
CA LEU A 212 16.94 16.59 16.55
C LEU A 212 17.73 17.26 15.42
N ASN A 213 18.79 16.66 14.90
CA ASN A 213 19.54 17.23 13.78
C ASN A 213 18.87 16.97 12.42
N LYS A 214 17.97 15.97 12.32
CA LYS A 214 17.29 15.55 11.08
C LYS A 214 15.77 15.68 11.14
N TRP A 215 15.23 16.44 12.10
CA TRP A 215 13.78 16.52 12.33
C TRP A 215 13.00 17.02 11.09
N TYR A 216 13.58 17.96 10.32
CA TYR A 216 12.98 18.48 9.10
C TYR A 216 12.88 17.41 8.01
N ASP A 217 13.89 16.55 7.88
CA ASP A 217 13.88 15.41 6.97
C ASP A 217 12.77 14.43 7.32
N PHE A 218 12.63 14.11 8.62
CA PHE A 218 11.55 13.22 9.07
C PHE A 218 10.17 13.80 8.76
N ILE A 219 9.95 15.10 8.94
CA ILE A 219 8.67 15.75 8.59
C ILE A 219 8.44 15.66 7.08
N PHE A 220 9.44 16.03 6.27
CA PHE A 220 9.34 16.01 4.81
C PHE A 220 9.03 14.60 4.29
N VAL A 221 9.79 13.60 4.74
CA VAL A 221 9.59 12.19 4.41
C VAL A 221 8.20 11.75 4.83
N SER A 222 7.75 12.08 6.03
CA SER A 222 6.42 11.67 6.51
C SER A 222 5.29 12.27 5.68
N ILE A 223 5.41 13.55 5.30
CA ILE A 223 4.40 14.22 4.47
C ILE A 223 4.29 13.53 3.11
N LEU A 224 5.43 13.32 2.44
CA LEU A 224 5.45 12.78 1.08
C LEU A 224 5.15 11.28 1.02
N THR A 225 5.62 10.51 2.00
CA THR A 225 5.59 9.04 1.94
C THR A 225 4.39 8.42 2.65
N THR A 226 3.81 9.09 3.65
CA THR A 226 2.69 8.54 4.41
C THR A 226 1.46 9.45 4.40
N ILE A 227 1.57 10.72 4.77
CA ILE A 227 0.38 11.58 4.96
C ILE A 227 -0.37 11.80 3.65
N ILE A 228 0.31 12.31 2.61
CA ILE A 228 -0.34 12.59 1.31
C ILE A 228 -0.85 11.30 0.66
N PRO A 229 -0.05 10.22 0.52
CA PRO A 229 -0.53 8.97 -0.05
C PRO A 229 -1.72 8.38 0.73
N LEU A 230 -1.64 8.27 2.06
CA LEU A 230 -2.68 7.61 2.84
C LEU A 230 -3.99 8.41 2.84
N TYR A 231 -3.92 9.74 2.92
CA TYR A 231 -5.10 10.60 2.77
C TYR A 231 -5.75 10.41 1.40
N SER A 232 -4.93 10.44 0.34
CA SER A 232 -5.39 10.34 -1.04
C SER A 232 -6.02 8.98 -1.33
N LEU A 233 -5.39 7.89 -0.85
CA LEU A 233 -5.92 6.54 -0.95
C LEU A 233 -7.27 6.43 -0.23
N GLN A 234 -7.33 6.88 1.02
CA GLN A 234 -8.54 6.75 1.82
C GLN A 234 -9.71 7.55 1.23
N LYS A 235 -9.42 8.74 0.70
CA LYS A 235 -10.40 9.55 -0.02
C LYS A 235 -10.86 8.86 -1.31
N ALA A 236 -9.94 8.26 -2.07
CA ALA A 236 -10.26 7.50 -3.27
C ALA A 236 -11.13 6.27 -2.97
N ILE A 237 -10.88 5.56 -1.86
CA ILE A 237 -11.71 4.43 -1.42
C ILE A 237 -13.14 4.89 -1.15
N LEU A 238 -13.30 6.04 -0.49
CA LEU A 238 -14.61 6.60 -0.18
C LEU A 238 -15.37 7.05 -1.45
N THR A 239 -14.68 7.65 -2.44
CA THR A 239 -15.33 8.22 -3.63
C THR A 239 -15.50 7.25 -4.81
N LEU A 240 -14.57 6.32 -5.02
CA LEU A 240 -14.57 5.36 -6.13
C LEU A 240 -15.02 3.96 -5.71
N GLY A 241 -14.89 3.63 -4.43
CA GLY A 241 -15.13 2.29 -3.90
C GLY A 241 -13.92 1.37 -4.03
N GLY A 242 -13.91 0.32 -3.22
CA GLY A 242 -12.74 -0.53 -3.00
C GLY A 242 -12.29 -1.28 -4.26
N MET A 243 -13.22 -1.80 -5.05
CA MET A 243 -12.91 -2.53 -6.27
C MET A 243 -12.25 -1.64 -7.35
N GLN A 244 -12.77 -0.43 -7.56
CA GLN A 244 -12.20 0.53 -8.52
C GLN A 244 -10.79 0.94 -8.09
N VAL A 245 -10.63 1.31 -6.81
CA VAL A 245 -9.32 1.66 -6.25
C VAL A 245 -8.32 0.50 -6.43
N SER A 246 -8.73 -0.72 -6.09
CA SER A 246 -7.85 -1.89 -6.18
C SER A 246 -7.29 -2.11 -7.58
N CYS A 247 -8.10 -1.86 -8.62
CA CYS A 247 -7.64 -1.97 -10.01
C CYS A 247 -6.72 -0.80 -10.40
N LEU A 248 -7.07 0.43 -10.01
CA LEU A 248 -6.30 1.62 -10.35
C LEU A 248 -4.94 1.69 -9.65
N ILE A 249 -4.76 1.05 -8.49
CA ILE A 249 -3.47 1.00 -7.77
C ILE A 249 -2.37 0.38 -8.63
N THR A 250 -2.73 -0.48 -9.58
CA THR A 250 -1.79 -1.16 -10.48
C THR A 250 -1.06 -0.21 -11.44
N PHE A 251 -1.46 1.05 -11.53
CA PHE A 251 -0.74 2.07 -12.29
C PHE A 251 0.45 2.67 -11.52
N THR A 252 0.50 2.54 -10.19
CA THR A 252 1.59 3.10 -9.39
C THR A 252 2.97 2.56 -9.78
N PRO A 253 3.17 1.24 -10.03
CA PRO A 253 4.47 0.74 -10.51
C PRO A 253 4.86 1.32 -11.88
N LEU A 254 3.91 1.58 -12.78
CA LEU A 254 4.17 2.22 -14.07
C LEU A 254 4.71 3.63 -13.90
N VAL A 255 4.01 4.42 -13.08
CA VAL A 255 4.40 5.80 -12.82
C VAL A 255 5.74 5.84 -12.08
N ALA A 256 5.97 4.93 -11.12
CA ALA A 256 7.25 4.82 -10.43
C ALA A 256 8.39 4.50 -11.40
N TYR A 257 8.18 3.56 -12.32
CA TYR A 257 9.17 3.20 -13.33
C TYR A 257 9.51 4.37 -14.26
N LEU A 258 8.50 5.13 -14.70
CA LEU A 258 8.71 6.33 -15.52
C LEU A 258 9.49 7.42 -14.75
N LEU A 259 9.18 7.62 -13.48
CA LEU A 259 9.88 8.60 -12.64
C LEU A 259 11.33 8.19 -12.33
N GLN A 260 11.62 6.89 -12.23
CA GLN A 260 12.99 6.39 -12.05
C GLN A 260 13.90 6.69 -13.25
N ILE A 261 13.36 6.85 -14.46
CA ILE A 261 14.14 7.29 -15.63
C ILE A 261 14.75 8.68 -15.36
N LEU A 262 14.02 9.56 -14.69
CA LEU A 262 14.49 10.91 -14.36
C LEU A 262 15.65 10.89 -13.35
N THR A 263 15.79 9.81 -12.58
CA THR A 263 16.89 9.63 -11.62
C THR A 263 18.10 8.91 -12.22
N GLY A 264 18.13 8.69 -13.55
CA GLY A 264 19.23 8.04 -14.25
C GLY A 264 19.12 6.51 -14.35
N PHE A 265 17.96 5.93 -14.02
CA PHE A 265 17.73 4.50 -14.20
C PHE A 265 17.66 4.15 -15.70
N GLN A 266 18.30 3.03 -16.09
CA GLN A 266 18.28 2.59 -17.48
C GLN A 266 16.89 2.04 -17.84
N PHE A 267 16.20 2.76 -18.74
CA PHE A 267 14.89 2.36 -19.22
C PHE A 267 14.95 1.04 -19.99
N ASN A 268 14.09 0.10 -19.60
CA ASN A 268 13.88 -1.15 -20.31
C ASN A 268 12.44 -1.22 -20.84
N ILE A 269 12.31 -1.17 -22.15
CA ILE A 269 11.03 -1.16 -22.86
C ILE A 269 10.21 -2.44 -22.61
N ILE A 270 10.87 -3.59 -22.40
CA ILE A 270 10.21 -4.86 -22.14
C ILE A 270 9.54 -4.82 -20.77
N ILE A 271 10.26 -4.32 -19.76
CA ILE A 271 9.74 -4.17 -18.40
C ILE A 271 8.53 -3.23 -18.40
N PHE A 272 8.67 -2.07 -19.01
CA PHE A 272 7.58 -1.11 -19.13
C PHE A 272 6.35 -1.69 -19.85
N GLY A 273 6.56 -2.38 -20.98
CA GLY A 273 5.50 -3.02 -21.76
C GLY A 273 4.73 -4.07 -20.96
N ILE A 274 5.44 -4.89 -20.17
CA ILE A 274 4.84 -5.89 -19.30
C ILE A 274 3.93 -5.25 -18.24
N ILE A 275 4.44 -4.24 -17.52
CA ILE A 275 3.66 -3.56 -16.48
C ILE A 275 2.44 -2.87 -17.13
N LEU A 276 2.59 -2.31 -18.33
CA LEU A 276 1.53 -1.61 -19.03
C LEU A 276 0.40 -2.56 -19.43
N ILE A 277 0.75 -3.69 -20.04
CA ILE A 277 -0.19 -4.73 -20.43
C ILE A 277 -0.91 -5.26 -19.18
N MET A 278 -0.20 -5.47 -18.08
CA MET A 278 -0.80 -5.88 -16.80
C MET A 278 -1.87 -4.90 -16.32
N SER A 279 -1.56 -3.61 -16.22
CA SER A 279 -2.51 -2.60 -15.74
C SER A 279 -3.74 -2.51 -16.66
N LEU A 280 -3.53 -2.57 -17.98
CA LEU A 280 -4.61 -2.54 -18.97
C LEU A 280 -5.53 -3.76 -18.89
N LEU A 281 -4.97 -4.98 -18.76
CA LEU A 281 -5.76 -6.20 -18.64
C LEU A 281 -6.66 -6.18 -17.40
N LEU A 282 -6.14 -5.71 -16.26
CA LEU A 282 -6.89 -5.62 -15.01
C LEU A 282 -8.07 -4.62 -15.11
N ILE A 283 -7.87 -3.49 -15.80
CA ILE A 283 -8.93 -2.49 -16.01
C ILE A 283 -9.98 -3.01 -16.99
N GLN A 284 -9.55 -3.62 -18.08
CA GLN A 284 -10.46 -4.20 -19.06
C GLN A 284 -11.31 -5.30 -18.41
N TYR A 285 -10.71 -6.10 -17.54
CA TYR A 285 -11.40 -7.10 -16.76
C TYR A 285 -12.41 -6.48 -15.78
N TYR A 286 -12.01 -5.45 -15.03
CA TYR A 286 -12.92 -4.70 -14.15
C TYR A 286 -14.14 -4.17 -14.91
N ARG A 287 -13.91 -3.57 -16.09
CA ARG A 287 -14.96 -3.06 -16.95
C ARG A 287 -15.97 -4.16 -17.31
N ASN A 288 -15.49 -5.36 -17.65
CA ASN A 288 -16.33 -6.50 -17.99
C ASN A 288 -17.18 -6.98 -16.79
N ILE A 289 -16.61 -7.10 -15.58
CA ILE A 289 -17.38 -7.46 -14.38
C ILE A 289 -18.46 -6.42 -14.10
N PHE A 290 -18.11 -5.13 -14.18
CA PHE A 290 -19.05 -4.06 -13.90
C PHE A 290 -20.25 -4.10 -14.86
N TYR A 291 -20.02 -4.30 -16.16
CA TYR A 291 -21.08 -4.45 -17.16
C TYR A 291 -21.95 -5.69 -16.95
N GLN A 292 -21.40 -6.80 -16.47
CA GLN A 292 -22.21 -7.99 -16.15
C GLN A 292 -23.11 -7.77 -14.94
N LYS A 293 -22.65 -7.00 -13.94
CA LYS A 293 -23.42 -6.73 -12.73
C LYS A 293 -24.58 -5.75 -12.97
N THR A 294 -24.44 -4.81 -13.90
CA THR A 294 -25.50 -3.86 -14.30
C THR A 294 -26.52 -4.43 -15.29
N ARG A 295 -26.24 -5.55 -15.96
CA ARG A 295 -27.20 -6.26 -16.83
C ARG A 295 -28.08 -7.28 -16.10
N LEU A 296 -27.71 -7.66 -14.87
CA LEU A 296 -28.37 -8.71 -14.08
C LEU A 296 -29.17 -8.20 -12.88
N GLY A 297 -29.24 -6.88 -12.69
CA GLY A 297 -30.06 -6.22 -11.67
C GLY A 297 -30.93 -5.16 -12.31
#